data_AF-G1PB18-F1
#
_entry.id   AF-G1PB18-F1
#
_cell.length_a   1.000
_cell.length_b   1.000
_cell.length_c   1.000
_cell.angle_alpha   90.00
_cell.angle_beta   90.00
_cell.angle_gamma   90.00
#
_symmetry.space_group_name_H-M   'P 1'
#
loop_
_entity.id
_entity.type
_entity.pdbx_description
1 polymer ?
#
loop_
_entity_poly.entity_id
_entity_poly.type
_entity_poly.pdbx_seq_one_letter_code
_entity_poly.pdbx_strand_id
1 'polypeptide(L)'
;MKNTVDKKKLEQLYNRYKDPQDENKIGIDGIQQFCDDLSLDPASISVLVIAWKFRAATQCEFSKKEFVDGMTELGCDSTEKLKALLPRLEQELKDTVKFKDFYQFTFTFAKNPGQKGLDLEMAVAYWNLVLSGRFKFLDLWNTFLLEHHKRSIPRDTWNL
;
A
#
# COMPACT_ATOMS: atom_id res chain seq x y z
N MET A 1 -27.01 7.78 7.20
CA MET A 1 -27.24 6.59 6.35
C MET A 1 -25.96 5.80 6.28
N LYS A 2 -25.93 4.53 6.68
CA LYS A 2 -24.80 3.66 6.35
C LYS A 2 -24.81 3.53 4.83
N ASN A 3 -23.77 3.97 4.14
CA ASN A 3 -23.64 3.73 2.70
C ASN A 3 -23.52 2.21 2.53
N THR A 4 -24.62 1.58 2.13
CA THR A 4 -24.63 0.15 1.84
C THR A 4 -23.87 -0.06 0.54
N VAL A 5 -22.76 -0.78 0.63
CA VAL A 5 -21.94 -1.18 -0.53
C VAL A 5 -22.76 -2.13 -1.41
N ASP A 6 -22.88 -1.82 -2.70
CA ASP A 6 -23.51 -2.71 -3.66
C ASP A 6 -22.57 -3.87 -4.00
N LYS A 7 -22.84 -5.04 -3.40
CA LYS A 7 -22.03 -6.25 -3.58
C LYS A 7 -21.92 -6.69 -5.04
N LYS A 8 -22.94 -6.47 -5.87
CA LYS A 8 -22.89 -6.87 -7.30
C LYS A 8 -21.95 -5.96 -8.08
N LYS A 9 -21.99 -4.65 -7.81
CA LYS A 9 -21.04 -3.69 -8.42
C LYS A 9 -19.61 -3.96 -7.97
N LEU A 10 -19.41 -4.24 -6.68
CA LEU A 10 -18.08 -4.56 -6.16
C LEU A 10 -17.52 -5.85 -6.78
N GLU A 11 -18.34 -6.88 -6.96
CA GLU A 11 -17.91 -8.12 -7.63
C GLU A 11 -17.57 -7.87 -9.12
N GLN A 12 -18.37 -7.06 -9.83
CA GLN A 12 -18.06 -6.66 -11.21
C GLN A 12 -16.75 -5.87 -11.29
N LEU A 13 -16.51 -4.99 -10.33
CA LEU A 13 -15.28 -4.21 -10.24
C LEU A 13 -14.07 -5.11 -9.97
N TYR A 14 -14.19 -6.07 -9.05
CA TYR A 14 -13.13 -7.06 -8.83
C TYR A 14 -12.82 -7.85 -10.11
N ASN A 15 -13.86 -8.31 -10.83
CA ASN A 15 -13.69 -9.04 -12.09
C ASN A 15 -13.01 -8.23 -13.20
N ARG A 16 -13.01 -6.89 -13.13
CA ARG A 16 -12.26 -6.03 -14.06
C ARG A 16 -10.75 -6.12 -13.85
N TYR A 17 -10.30 -6.39 -12.63
CA TYR A 17 -8.88 -6.38 -12.27
C TYR A 17 -8.29 -7.76 -11.97
N LYS A 18 -9.12 -8.79 -11.76
CA LYS A 18 -8.63 -10.13 -11.42
C LYS A 18 -7.66 -10.66 -12.48
N ASP A 19 -6.70 -11.46 -12.02
CA ASP A 19 -5.78 -12.16 -12.90
C ASP A 19 -6.56 -13.17 -13.75
N PRO A 20 -6.38 -13.19 -15.10
CA PRO A 20 -7.02 -14.18 -15.96
C PRO A 20 -6.66 -15.63 -15.63
N GLN A 21 -5.52 -15.86 -14.95
CA GLN A 21 -5.03 -17.18 -14.57
C GLN A 21 -5.34 -17.56 -13.12
N ASP A 22 -5.67 -16.59 -12.26
CA ASP A 22 -6.05 -16.82 -10.85
C ASP A 22 -7.19 -15.89 -10.42
N GLU A 23 -8.40 -16.46 -10.32
CA GLU A 23 -9.59 -15.71 -9.95
C GLU A 23 -9.57 -15.16 -8.51
N ASN A 24 -8.64 -15.60 -7.66
CA ASN A 24 -8.53 -15.17 -6.27
C ASN A 24 -7.50 -14.07 -6.05
N LYS A 25 -6.90 -13.54 -7.13
CA LYS A 25 -5.87 -12.51 -7.08
C LYS A 25 -6.06 -11.45 -8.17
N ILE A 26 -5.63 -10.24 -7.86
CA ILE A 26 -5.34 -9.15 -8.79
C ILE A 26 -3.82 -9.12 -8.92
N GLY A 27 -3.31 -9.44 -10.10
CA GLY A 27 -1.87 -9.39 -10.42
C GLY A 27 -1.39 -7.99 -10.80
N ILE A 28 -0.16 -7.91 -11.30
CA ILE A 28 0.50 -6.64 -11.66
C ILE A 28 -0.33 -5.84 -12.68
N ASP A 29 -0.81 -6.49 -13.74
CA ASP A 29 -1.61 -5.82 -14.77
C ASP A 29 -2.93 -5.26 -14.20
N GLY A 30 -3.55 -6.01 -13.29
CA GLY A 30 -4.76 -5.58 -12.60
C GLY A 30 -4.52 -4.41 -11.65
N ILE A 31 -3.39 -4.40 -10.93
CA ILE A 31 -2.97 -3.26 -10.11
C ILE A 31 -2.71 -2.02 -10.97
N GLN A 32 -2.03 -2.18 -12.11
CA GLN A 32 -1.77 -1.07 -13.02
C GLN A 32 -3.10 -0.46 -13.49
N GLN A 33 -4.02 -1.30 -13.98
CA GLN A 33 -5.34 -0.84 -14.44
C GLN A 33 -6.15 -0.18 -13.31
N PHE A 34 -6.04 -0.69 -12.08
CA PHE A 34 -6.68 -0.09 -10.90
C PHE A 34 -6.10 1.29 -10.57
N CYS A 35 -4.77 1.46 -10.65
CA CYS A 35 -4.12 2.75 -10.47
C CYS A 35 -4.50 3.74 -11.57
N ASP A 36 -4.58 3.29 -12.83
CA ASP A 36 -5.01 4.10 -13.97
C ASP A 36 -6.45 4.60 -13.79
N ASP A 37 -7.37 3.71 -13.39
CA ASP A 37 -8.78 4.07 -13.13
C ASP A 37 -8.91 5.07 -11.95
N LEU A 38 -7.97 5.05 -11.00
CA LEU A 38 -7.88 6.05 -9.93
C LEU A 38 -7.12 7.32 -10.36
N SER A 39 -6.43 7.29 -11.49
CA SER A 39 -5.49 8.31 -11.97
C SER A 39 -4.35 8.57 -10.97
N LEU A 40 -3.76 7.49 -10.46
CA LEU A 40 -2.64 7.52 -9.53
C LEU A 40 -1.40 6.89 -10.17
N ASP A 41 -0.23 7.39 -9.78
CA ASP A 41 1.02 6.68 -10.01
C ASP A 41 1.07 5.44 -9.09
N PRO A 42 1.32 4.22 -9.61
CA PRO A 42 1.49 3.01 -8.79
C PRO A 42 2.53 3.13 -7.67
N ALA A 43 3.53 4.01 -7.82
CA ALA A 43 4.56 4.26 -6.81
C ALA A 43 4.18 5.38 -5.81
N SER A 44 2.98 5.97 -5.92
CA SER A 44 2.54 7.06 -5.06
C SER A 44 2.21 6.61 -3.64
N ILE A 45 2.31 7.55 -2.70
CA ILE A 45 1.90 7.33 -1.31
C ILE A 45 0.40 7.00 -1.20
N SER A 46 -0.42 7.53 -2.10
CA SER A 46 -1.86 7.27 -2.16
C SER A 46 -2.16 5.80 -2.42
N VAL A 47 -1.41 5.15 -3.32
CA VAL A 47 -1.54 3.70 -3.59
C VAL A 47 -1.11 2.88 -2.38
N LEU A 48 -0.02 3.28 -1.71
CA LEU A 48 0.42 2.63 -0.46
C LEU A 48 -0.61 2.79 0.67
N VAL A 49 -1.29 3.93 0.77
CA VAL A 49 -2.40 4.15 1.71
C VAL A 49 -3.58 3.23 1.41
N ILE A 50 -3.92 3.01 0.14
CA ILE A 50 -4.95 2.04 -0.24
C ILE A 50 -4.53 0.64 0.19
N ALA A 51 -3.31 0.21 -0.11
CA ALA A 51 -2.79 -1.09 0.30
C ALA A 51 -2.85 -1.28 1.82
N TRP A 52 -2.49 -0.25 2.60
CA TRP A 52 -2.62 -0.25 4.05
C TRP A 52 -4.08 -0.42 4.51
N LYS A 53 -5.01 0.32 3.91
CA LYS A 53 -6.44 0.17 4.23
C LYS A 53 -7.01 -1.19 3.85
N PHE A 54 -6.50 -1.80 2.78
CA PHE A 54 -6.90 -3.15 2.35
C PHE A 54 -6.20 -4.23 3.16
N ARG A 55 -5.24 -3.86 4.02
CA ARG A 55 -4.39 -4.77 4.78
C ARG A 55 -3.67 -5.78 3.87
N ALA A 56 -3.20 -5.28 2.73
CA ALA A 56 -2.55 -6.10 1.71
C ALA A 56 -1.28 -6.75 2.25
N ALA A 57 -1.12 -8.05 2.01
CA ALA A 57 -0.03 -8.83 2.57
C ALA A 57 1.33 -8.53 1.91
N THR A 58 1.35 -8.31 0.60
CA THR A 58 2.58 -8.10 -0.18
C THR A 58 2.32 -7.16 -1.35
N GLN A 59 3.36 -6.44 -1.78
CA GLN A 59 3.30 -5.58 -2.96
C GLN A 59 3.10 -6.36 -4.25
N CYS A 60 2.68 -5.64 -5.30
CA CYS A 60 2.44 -6.15 -6.66
C CYS A 60 1.26 -7.14 -6.80
N GLU A 61 0.46 -7.34 -5.76
CA GLU A 61 -0.78 -8.08 -5.83
C GLU A 61 -1.80 -7.65 -4.77
N PHE A 62 -3.07 -7.95 -5.03
CA PHE A 62 -4.11 -8.04 -3.99
C PHE A 62 -4.83 -9.36 -4.13
N SER A 63 -5.09 -10.04 -3.03
CA SER A 63 -6.07 -11.13 -3.01
C SER A 63 -7.49 -10.58 -3.17
N LYS A 64 -8.41 -11.43 -3.63
CA LYS A 64 -9.85 -11.12 -3.69
C LYS A 64 -10.37 -10.65 -2.34
N LYS A 65 -9.94 -11.30 -1.27
CA LYS A 65 -10.36 -10.99 0.09
C LYS A 65 -9.92 -9.58 0.49
N GLU A 66 -8.66 -9.22 0.29
CA GLU A 66 -8.14 -7.89 0.62
C GLU A 66 -8.88 -6.79 -0.13
N PHE A 67 -9.09 -6.98 -1.44
CA PHE A 67 -9.82 -6.01 -2.27
C PHE A 67 -11.28 -5.85 -1.83
N VAL A 68 -12.01 -6.96 -1.68
CA VAL A 68 -13.45 -6.94 -1.36
C VAL A 68 -13.69 -6.45 0.07
N ASP A 69 -12.92 -6.93 1.04
CA ASP A 69 -13.05 -6.50 2.44
C ASP A 69 -12.65 -5.04 2.58
N GLY A 70 -11.53 -4.62 1.97
CA GLY A 70 -11.05 -3.24 2.03
C GLY A 70 -12.03 -2.25 1.41
N MET A 71 -12.55 -2.54 0.22
CA MET A 71 -13.59 -1.72 -0.41
C MET A 71 -14.88 -1.67 0.44
N THR A 72 -15.28 -2.81 1.01
CA THR A 72 -16.47 -2.89 1.86
C THR A 72 -16.32 -2.05 3.14
N GLU A 73 -15.18 -2.14 3.82
CA GLU A 73 -14.88 -1.38 5.04
C GLU A 73 -14.79 0.13 4.79
N LEU A 74 -14.28 0.53 3.61
CA LEU A 74 -14.27 1.92 3.18
C LEU A 74 -15.63 2.42 2.68
N GLY A 75 -16.62 1.54 2.49
CA GLY A 75 -17.94 1.90 1.98
C GLY A 75 -17.94 2.21 0.47
N CYS A 76 -17.01 1.61 -0.28
CA CYS A 76 -16.81 1.82 -1.71
C CYS A 76 -17.27 0.61 -2.54
N ASP A 77 -17.99 0.87 -3.61
CA ASP A 77 -18.35 -0.11 -4.65
C ASP A 77 -17.92 0.37 -6.06
N SER A 78 -17.12 1.45 -6.13
CA SER A 78 -16.57 2.03 -7.36
C SER A 78 -15.25 2.74 -7.09
N THR A 79 -14.43 2.92 -8.12
CA THR A 79 -13.15 3.66 -8.03
C THR A 79 -13.38 5.14 -7.76
N GLU A 80 -14.47 5.73 -8.23
CA GLU A 80 -14.81 7.15 -7.97
C GLU A 80 -15.08 7.39 -6.48
N LYS A 81 -15.80 6.48 -5.81
CA LYS A 81 -16.02 6.55 -4.36
C LYS A 81 -14.71 6.43 -3.59
N LEU A 82 -13.85 5.49 -3.99
CA LEU A 82 -12.54 5.32 -3.36
C LEU A 82 -11.68 6.58 -3.55
N LYS A 83 -11.59 7.10 -4.77
CA LYS A 83 -10.86 8.32 -5.12
C LYS A 83 -11.34 9.53 -4.32
N ALA A 84 -12.65 9.68 -4.14
CA ALA A 84 -13.21 10.75 -3.31
C ALA A 84 -12.86 10.62 -1.82
N LEU A 85 -12.58 9.41 -1.33
CA LEU A 85 -12.15 9.19 0.06
C LEU A 85 -10.64 9.39 0.26
N LEU A 86 -9.81 9.25 -0.77
CA LEU A 86 -8.35 9.31 -0.64
C LEU A 86 -7.82 10.52 0.14
N PRO A 87 -8.28 11.77 -0.11
CA PRO A 87 -7.79 12.92 0.66
C PRO A 87 -8.04 12.78 2.16
N ARG A 88 -9.17 12.16 2.56
CA ARG A 88 -9.47 11.89 3.97
C ARG A 88 -8.57 10.79 4.53
N LEU A 89 -8.30 9.74 3.75
CA LEU A 89 -7.43 8.63 4.17
C LEU A 89 -5.99 9.12 4.38
N GLU A 90 -5.49 9.97 3.48
CA GLU A 90 -4.16 10.59 3.62
C GLU A 90 -4.07 11.52 4.84
N GLN A 91 -5.15 12.23 5.16
CA GLN A 91 -5.20 13.05 6.39
C GLN A 91 -5.06 12.21 7.66
N GLU A 92 -5.44 10.92 7.64
CA GLU A 92 -5.23 10.02 8.78
C GLU A 92 -3.74 9.87 9.11
N LEU A 93 -2.84 10.03 8.15
CA LEU A 93 -1.39 9.95 8.37
C LEU A 93 -0.82 11.15 9.16
N LYS A 94 -1.63 12.18 9.43
CA LYS A 94 -1.25 13.26 10.36
C LYS A 94 -1.33 12.81 11.81
N ASP A 95 -2.15 11.81 12.12
CA ASP A 95 -2.21 11.19 13.44
C ASP A 95 -0.97 10.31 13.65
N THR A 96 -0.26 10.51 14.76
CA THR A 96 0.99 9.82 15.06
C THR A 96 0.81 8.32 15.24
N VAL A 97 -0.31 7.89 15.83
CA VAL A 97 -0.58 6.46 16.08
C VAL A 97 -0.88 5.76 14.76
N LYS A 98 -1.73 6.36 13.92
CA LYS A 98 -2.04 5.82 12.59
C LYS A 98 -0.84 5.85 11.65
N PHE A 99 -0.03 6.90 11.70
CA PHE A 99 1.20 6.95 10.91
C PHE A 99 2.17 5.86 11.34
N LYS A 100 2.31 5.60 12.64
CA LYS A 100 3.15 4.49 13.14
C LYS A 100 2.66 3.15 12.62
N ASP A 101 1.36 2.90 12.68
CA ASP A 101 0.75 1.67 12.14
C ASP A 101 1.00 1.52 10.63
N PHE A 102 0.72 2.59 9.86
CA PHE A 102 1.00 2.66 8.42
C PHE A 102 2.48 2.39 8.09
N TYR A 103 3.39 3.03 8.83
CA TYR A 103 4.83 2.87 8.64
C TYR A 103 5.30 1.44 8.93
N GLN A 104 4.80 0.82 9.99
CA GLN A 104 5.12 -0.58 10.32
C GLN A 104 4.50 -1.57 9.32
N PHE A 105 3.32 -1.26 8.80
CA PHE A 105 2.68 -2.00 7.71
C PHE A 105 3.57 -2.02 6.46
N THR A 106 4.13 -0.87 6.06
CA THR A 106 4.96 -0.74 4.86
C THR A 106 6.10 -1.76 4.80
N PHE A 107 6.76 -2.03 5.94
CA PHE A 107 7.81 -3.06 5.98
C PHE A 107 7.31 -4.45 5.61
N THR A 108 6.15 -4.84 6.15
CA THR A 108 5.57 -6.17 5.91
C THR A 108 5.10 -6.29 4.46
N PHE A 109 4.51 -5.22 3.92
CA PHE A 109 4.04 -5.14 2.54
C PHE A 109 5.19 -5.17 1.53
N ALA A 110 6.29 -4.47 1.81
CA ALA A 110 7.42 -4.31 0.90
C ALA A 110 8.36 -5.53 0.84
N LYS A 111 8.49 -6.30 1.94
CA LYS A 111 9.42 -7.43 1.97
C LYS A 111 8.87 -8.60 1.17
N ASN A 112 9.76 -9.37 0.54
CA ASN A 112 9.35 -10.60 -0.12
C ASN A 112 8.75 -11.61 0.87
N PRO A 113 7.67 -12.34 0.50
CA PRO A 113 7.16 -13.45 1.30
C PRO A 113 8.27 -14.45 1.66
N GLY A 114 8.25 -14.95 2.90
CA GLY A 114 9.28 -15.86 3.42
C GLY A 114 10.58 -15.20 3.89
N GLN A 115 10.87 -13.94 3.51
CA GLN A 115 12.06 -13.22 4.00
C GLN A 115 11.80 -12.54 5.35
N LYS A 116 12.85 -12.51 6.19
CA LYS A 116 12.84 -11.85 7.52
C LYS A 116 13.18 -10.36 7.46
N GLY A 117 13.98 -9.95 6.47
CA GLY A 117 14.40 -8.56 6.26
C GLY A 117 13.85 -8.00 4.95
N LEU A 118 13.89 -6.67 4.84
CA LEU A 118 13.61 -5.94 3.60
C LEU A 118 14.93 -5.70 2.86
N ASP A 119 14.93 -5.85 1.54
CA ASP A 119 16.09 -5.48 0.73
C ASP A 119 16.45 -3.99 0.92
N LEU A 120 17.74 -3.66 0.85
CA LEU A 120 18.21 -2.31 1.13
C LEU A 120 17.66 -1.27 0.15
N GLU A 121 17.67 -1.58 -1.14
CA GLU A 121 17.19 -0.66 -2.18
C GLU A 121 15.69 -0.43 -2.03
N MET A 122 14.96 -1.51 -1.74
CA MET A 122 13.52 -1.44 -1.46
C MET A 122 13.22 -0.62 -0.20
N ALA A 123 14.00 -0.81 0.88
CA ALA A 123 13.85 -0.03 2.10
C ALA A 123 14.08 1.47 1.86
N VAL A 124 15.13 1.82 1.12
CA VAL A 124 15.42 3.22 0.74
C VAL A 124 14.28 3.81 -0.08
N ALA A 125 13.76 3.08 -1.07
CA ALA A 125 12.63 3.53 -1.89
C ALA A 125 11.40 3.84 -1.02
N TYR A 126 11.00 2.93 -0.14
CA TYR A 126 9.85 3.15 0.74
C TYR A 126 10.11 4.22 1.81
N TRP A 127 11.33 4.34 2.35
CA TRP A 127 11.66 5.46 3.25
C TRP A 127 11.53 6.81 2.57
N ASN A 128 12.00 6.93 1.32
CA ASN A 128 11.79 8.14 0.53
C ASN A 128 10.32 8.44 0.29
N LEU A 129 9.49 7.41 0.14
CA LEU A 129 8.05 7.59 -0.02
C LEU A 129 7.35 8.04 1.27
N VAL A 130 7.65 7.40 2.41
CA VAL A 130 6.87 7.57 3.66
C VAL A 130 7.45 8.58 4.64
N LEU A 131 8.76 8.83 4.61
CA LEU A 131 9.46 9.73 5.54
C LEU A 131 9.85 11.08 4.92
N SER A 132 9.63 11.28 3.61
CA SER A 132 9.87 12.58 2.97
C SER A 132 9.07 13.69 3.67
N GLY A 133 9.76 14.78 4.00
CA GLY A 133 9.22 15.90 4.78
C GLY A 133 8.99 15.63 6.27
N ARG A 134 9.19 14.39 6.76
CA ARG A 134 9.03 14.01 8.18
C ARG A 134 10.37 13.75 8.88
N PHE A 135 11.35 13.23 8.16
CA PHE A 135 12.66 12.92 8.71
C PHE A 135 13.75 13.82 8.10
N LYS A 136 14.23 14.77 8.91
CA LYS A 136 15.22 15.77 8.47
C LYS A 136 16.59 15.22 8.07
N PHE A 137 16.91 13.98 8.45
CA PHE A 137 18.17 13.31 8.12
C PHE A 137 17.99 12.17 7.12
N LEU A 138 16.85 12.11 6.41
CA LEU A 138 16.54 11.03 5.48
C LEU A 138 17.62 10.83 4.42
N ASP A 139 18.08 11.91 3.78
CA ASP A 139 19.12 11.82 2.76
C ASP A 139 20.43 11.29 3.32
N LEU A 140 20.85 11.81 4.48
CA LEU A 140 22.07 11.36 5.18
C LEU A 140 21.96 9.89 5.61
N TRP A 141 20.78 9.48 6.09
CA TRP A 141 20.49 8.10 6.46
C TRP A 141 20.61 7.15 5.27
N ASN A 142 20.01 7.52 4.14
CA ASN A 142 20.08 6.74 2.91
C ASN A 142 21.53 6.63 2.41
N THR A 143 22.28 7.73 2.39
CA THR A 143 23.71 7.72 2.02
C THR A 143 24.51 6.78 2.92
N PHE A 144 24.36 6.92 4.24
CA PHE A 144 25.05 6.07 5.21
C PHE A 144 24.78 4.58 4.96
N LEU A 145 23.52 4.22 4.76
CA LEU A 145 23.11 2.84 4.54
C LEU A 145 23.68 2.26 3.23
N LEU A 146 23.64 3.04 2.14
CA LEU A 146 24.15 2.64 0.83
C LEU A 146 25.67 2.50 0.82
N GLU A 147 26.39 3.33 1.58
CA GLU A 147 27.85 3.31 1.64
C GLU A 147 28.39 2.24 2.61
N HIS A 148 27.77 2.09 3.78
CA HIS A 148 28.35 1.35 4.90
C HIS A 148 27.61 0.08 5.33
N HIS A 149 26.27 0.02 5.22
CA HIS A 149 25.51 -1.14 5.71
C HIS A 149 25.38 -2.25 4.65
N LYS A 150 24.93 -1.90 3.43
CA LYS A 150 24.84 -2.81 2.26
C LYS A 150 24.21 -4.18 2.54
N ARG A 151 23.27 -4.24 3.49
CA ARG A 151 22.58 -5.45 3.94
C ARG A 151 21.09 -5.19 4.06
N SER A 152 20.31 -6.27 4.11
CA SER A 152 18.88 -6.18 4.38
C SER A 152 18.60 -5.49 5.72
N ILE A 153 17.46 -4.79 5.75
CA ILE A 153 16.96 -4.08 6.92
C ILE A 153 16.08 -5.03 7.73
N PRO A 154 16.42 -5.34 8.99
CA PRO A 154 15.54 -6.11 9.85
C PRO A 154 14.37 -5.26 10.35
N ARG A 155 13.27 -5.92 10.73
CA ARG A 155 12.04 -5.26 11.22
C ARG A 155 12.31 -4.29 12.36
N ASP A 156 13.16 -4.67 13.30
CA ASP A 156 13.45 -3.83 14.47
C ASP A 156 14.14 -2.53 14.05
N THR A 157 15.10 -2.59 13.13
CA THR A 157 15.76 -1.39 12.58
C THR A 157 14.78 -0.51 11.80
N TRP A 158 13.83 -1.09 11.07
CA TRP A 158 12.78 -0.32 10.42
C TRP A 158 11.89 0.41 11.44
N ASN A 159 11.54 -0.25 12.54
CA ASN A 159 10.54 0.24 13.50
C ASN A 159 11.07 1.27 14.53
N LEU A 160 12.39 1.46 14.63
CA LEU A 160 13.05 2.42 15.53
C LEU A 160 12.87 3.86 15.05
#